data_AF-A0A8J5U2S7-F1
#
_entry.id   AF-A0A8J5U2S7-F1
#
_cell.length_a   1.000
_cell.length_b   1.000
_cell.length_c   1.000
_cell.angle_alpha   90.00
_cell.angle_beta   90.00
_cell.angle_gamma   90.00
#
_symmetry.space_group_name_H-M   'P 1'
#
loop_
_entity.id
_entity.type
_entity.pdbx_description
1 polymer ?
#
loop_
_entity_poly.entity_id
_entity_poly.type
_entity_poly.pdbx_seq_one_letter_code
_entity_poly.pdbx_strand_id
1 'polypeptide(L)'
;MRSSSVLERRGPGAPSFLYLSVLSWPVISTNIVLLSLSRKDREIQTLALSVEFANEEADMPCTRCFRAGKKCLMSADSARCSECIRAKKSCDGTRVASSLMNLMKQEKKLENDEDEASEDLLKLHEEMAALQSRLALAAGRLSRIRKIRNRVKEKRSEATRRGLQEVDQQDAILSGLDAHEDALLRDLQVDHVPNDVDWSALGLGEDFLNASPLFEAGESSSGVAGH
;
A
#
# COMPACT_ATOMS: atom_id res chain seq x y z
N MET A 1 13.67 -15.55 -50.02
CA MET A 1 13.00 -16.80 -50.46
C MET A 1 11.64 -16.38 -51.04
N ARG A 2 11.55 -15.89 -52.28
CA ARG A 2 11.37 -16.63 -53.56
C ARG A 2 10.56 -17.92 -53.46
N SER A 3 9.47 -17.94 -54.25
CA SER A 3 8.82 -19.08 -54.92
C SER A 3 7.91 -19.97 -54.04
N SER A 4 6.72 -20.41 -54.45
CA SER A 4 6.02 -20.36 -55.75
C SER A 4 4.53 -20.70 -55.57
N SER A 5 3.70 -20.10 -56.41
CA SER A 5 2.36 -20.53 -56.80
C SER A 5 2.41 -21.59 -57.90
N VAL A 6 1.61 -22.66 -57.82
CA VAL A 6 1.22 -23.59 -58.91
C VAL A 6 -0.14 -24.19 -58.49
N LEU A 7 -1.31 -23.80 -59.01
CA LEU A 7 -1.98 -24.06 -60.31
C LEU A 7 -2.30 -25.52 -60.62
N GLU A 8 -3.49 -25.72 -61.22
CA GLU A 8 -4.01 -26.91 -61.94
C GLU A 8 -4.89 -27.90 -61.14
N ARG A 9 -6.00 -28.46 -61.66
CA ARG A 9 -6.87 -28.20 -62.84
C ARG A 9 -8.09 -29.16 -62.72
N ARG A 10 -9.24 -28.73 -63.26
CA ARG A 10 -10.30 -29.50 -63.98
C ARG A 10 -11.13 -30.59 -63.26
N GLY A 11 -12.46 -30.41 -63.31
CA GLY A 11 -13.47 -31.49 -63.18
C GLY A 11 -13.45 -32.50 -64.36
N PRO A 12 -14.38 -33.46 -64.45
CA PRO A 12 -15.79 -33.14 -64.81
C PRO A 12 -16.86 -34.13 -64.26
N GLY A 13 -18.14 -33.85 -64.54
CA GLY A 13 -19.12 -34.89 -64.88
C GLY A 13 -20.18 -35.23 -63.82
N ALA A 14 -21.37 -34.65 -63.98
CA ALA A 14 -22.62 -35.23 -63.49
C ALA A 14 -22.94 -36.54 -64.25
N PRO A 15 -23.72 -37.44 -63.65
CA PRO A 15 -24.97 -37.77 -64.30
C PRO A 15 -26.17 -37.86 -63.34
N SER A 16 -27.28 -37.35 -63.85
CA SER A 16 -28.63 -37.49 -63.33
C SER A 16 -29.06 -38.97 -63.31
N PHE A 17 -29.51 -39.48 -62.16
CA PHE A 17 -30.27 -40.72 -62.07
C PHE A 17 -31.47 -40.55 -61.12
N LEU A 18 -32.64 -40.48 -61.75
CA LEU A 18 -33.91 -41.12 -61.42
C LEU A 18 -34.32 -41.25 -59.95
N TYR A 19 -35.40 -40.54 -59.64
CA TYR A 19 -36.51 -40.93 -58.77
C TYR A 19 -36.62 -42.45 -58.56
N LEU A 20 -36.52 -42.88 -57.30
CA LEU A 20 -37.29 -43.99 -56.75
C LEU A 20 -37.58 -43.70 -55.27
N SER A 21 -38.83 -43.37 -55.04
CA SER A 21 -39.53 -43.42 -53.76
C SER A 21 -39.28 -44.76 -53.06
N VAL A 22 -38.54 -44.74 -51.95
CA VAL A 22 -38.61 -45.81 -50.95
C VAL A 22 -39.40 -45.29 -49.78
N LEU A 23 -40.59 -45.86 -49.70
CA LEU A 23 -41.57 -45.71 -48.66
C LEU A 23 -40.94 -45.81 -47.27
N SER A 24 -41.29 -44.81 -46.46
CA SER A 24 -41.49 -44.90 -45.03
C SER A 24 -41.68 -46.33 -44.53
N TRP A 25 -40.72 -46.85 -43.75
CA TRP A 25 -40.92 -47.88 -42.73
C TRP A 25 -39.83 -47.72 -41.66
N PRO A 26 -40.20 -47.21 -40.47
CA PRO A 26 -39.84 -47.94 -39.26
C PRO A 26 -40.96 -48.02 -38.20
N VAL A 27 -42.20 -47.64 -38.53
CA VAL A 27 -43.29 -47.53 -37.52
C VAL A 27 -43.92 -48.88 -37.14
N ILE A 28 -43.84 -49.90 -38.01
CA ILE A 28 -44.48 -51.21 -37.77
C ILE A 28 -43.59 -52.12 -36.91
N SER A 29 -42.27 -52.06 -37.06
CA SER A 29 -41.34 -52.93 -36.31
C SER A 29 -41.25 -52.63 -34.82
N THR A 30 -41.46 -51.37 -34.40
CA THR A 30 -41.43 -50.99 -32.99
C THR A 30 -42.66 -51.47 -32.22
N ASN A 31 -43.82 -51.59 -32.88
CA ASN A 31 -45.07 -51.99 -32.25
C ASN A 31 -45.13 -53.49 -31.88
N ILE A 32 -44.50 -54.36 -32.67
CA ILE A 32 -44.50 -55.82 -32.42
C ILE A 32 -43.61 -56.18 -31.22
N VAL A 33 -42.47 -55.50 -31.04
CA VAL A 33 -41.54 -55.76 -29.93
C VAL A 33 -42.13 -55.31 -28.58
N LEU A 34 -43.00 -54.29 -28.57
CA LEU A 34 -43.65 -53.82 -27.34
C LEU A 34 -44.70 -54.80 -26.79
N LEU A 35 -45.31 -55.65 -27.62
CA LEU A 35 -46.41 -56.55 -27.21
C LEU A 35 -45.97 -57.75 -26.36
N SER A 36 -44.69 -58.14 -26.40
CA SER A 36 -44.12 -59.25 -25.61
C SER A 36 -43.48 -58.83 -24.29
N LEU A 37 -43.45 -57.53 -24.00
CA LEU A 37 -42.84 -56.93 -22.82
C LEU A 37 -43.86 -56.81 -21.68
N SER A 38 -43.39 -56.95 -20.43
CA SER A 38 -44.26 -56.77 -19.27
C SER A 38 -44.84 -55.34 -19.28
N ARG A 39 -46.04 -55.15 -18.69
CA ARG A 39 -46.69 -53.83 -18.63
C ARG A 39 -45.75 -52.73 -18.10
N LYS A 40 -44.93 -53.08 -17.10
CA LYS A 40 -43.92 -52.20 -16.50
C LYS A 40 -42.80 -51.84 -17.47
N ASP A 41 -42.39 -52.77 -18.34
CA ASP A 41 -41.35 -52.52 -19.33
C ASP A 41 -41.84 -51.60 -20.45
N ARG A 42 -43.11 -51.73 -20.84
CA ARG A 42 -43.75 -50.83 -21.82
C ARG A 42 -43.78 -49.41 -21.29
N GLU A 43 -44.19 -49.22 -20.04
CA GLU A 43 -44.20 -47.90 -19.37
C GLU A 43 -42.80 -47.26 -19.31
N ILE A 44 -41.77 -48.03 -18.95
CA ILE A 44 -40.36 -47.57 -18.93
C ILE A 44 -39.88 -47.19 -20.33
N GLN A 45 -40.23 -47.99 -21.34
CA GLN A 45 -39.87 -47.71 -22.74
C GLN A 45 -40.53 -46.44 -23.25
N THR A 46 -41.82 -46.25 -22.96
CA THR A 46 -42.57 -45.04 -23.32
C THR A 46 -41.97 -43.80 -22.68
N LEU A 47 -41.60 -43.86 -21.39
CA LEU A 47 -40.94 -42.75 -20.70
C LEU A 47 -39.55 -42.44 -21.27
N ALA A 48 -38.75 -43.47 -21.60
CA ALA A 48 -37.45 -43.25 -22.24
C ALA A 48 -37.59 -42.58 -23.61
N LEU A 49 -38.58 -43.01 -24.41
CA LEU A 49 -38.85 -42.44 -25.72
C LEU A 49 -39.36 -40.99 -25.64
N SER A 50 -40.18 -40.65 -24.64
CA SER A 50 -40.62 -39.26 -24.46
C SER A 50 -39.46 -38.33 -24.08
N VAL A 51 -38.53 -38.80 -23.24
CA VAL A 51 -37.30 -38.04 -22.90
C VAL A 51 -36.39 -37.87 -24.11
N GLU A 52 -36.22 -38.91 -24.94
CA GLU A 52 -35.44 -38.80 -26.17
C GLU A 52 -36.08 -37.89 -27.21
N PHE A 53 -37.41 -37.88 -27.28
CA PHE A 53 -38.14 -37.02 -28.22
C PHE A 53 -37.93 -35.53 -27.91
N ALA A 54 -37.82 -35.17 -26.62
CA ALA A 54 -37.43 -33.82 -26.23
C ALA A 54 -36.03 -33.45 -26.73
N ASN A 55 -35.13 -34.43 -26.90
CA ASN A 55 -33.78 -34.30 -27.44
C ASN A 55 -32.94 -33.19 -26.79
N GLU A 56 -33.21 -32.91 -25.51
CA GLU A 56 -32.44 -31.99 -24.69
C GLU A 56 -31.18 -32.71 -24.21
N GLU A 57 -30.07 -32.46 -24.91
CA GLU A 57 -28.75 -32.91 -24.48
C GLU A 57 -28.35 -32.12 -23.22
N ALA A 58 -28.12 -32.85 -22.12
CA ALA A 58 -27.74 -32.21 -20.88
C ALA A 58 -26.31 -31.66 -21.01
N ASP A 59 -26.12 -30.37 -20.75
CA ASP A 59 -24.79 -29.72 -20.70
C ASP A 59 -23.83 -30.45 -19.76
N MET A 60 -24.38 -31.09 -18.72
CA MET A 60 -23.65 -31.94 -17.78
C MET A 60 -24.21 -33.37 -17.78
N PRO A 61 -23.49 -34.35 -18.36
CA PRO A 61 -23.95 -35.73 -18.39
C PRO A 61 -23.93 -36.36 -16.99
N CYS A 62 -24.87 -37.28 -16.73
CA CYS A 62 -24.83 -38.09 -15.51
C CYS A 62 -23.56 -38.98 -15.48
N THR A 63 -23.10 -39.36 -14.29
CA THR A 63 -21.83 -40.09 -14.09
C THR A 63 -21.77 -41.37 -14.94
N ARG A 64 -22.89 -42.05 -15.09
CA ARG A 64 -22.98 -43.26 -15.92
C ARG A 64 -22.82 -42.97 -17.40
N CYS A 65 -23.56 -42.02 -17.94
CA CYS A 65 -23.49 -41.67 -19.35
C CYS A 65 -22.09 -41.15 -19.71
N PHE A 66 -21.51 -40.33 -18.83
CA PHE A 66 -20.13 -39.85 -18.96
C PHE A 66 -19.13 -41.01 -19.04
N ARG A 67 -19.15 -41.95 -18.09
CA ARG A 67 -18.25 -43.13 -18.08
C ARG A 67 -18.47 -44.06 -19.27
N ALA A 68 -19.70 -44.14 -19.78
CA ALA A 68 -20.04 -44.99 -20.92
C ALA A 68 -19.81 -44.31 -22.28
N GLY A 69 -19.40 -43.04 -22.32
CA GLY A 69 -19.25 -42.26 -23.55
C GLY A 69 -20.57 -42.10 -24.32
N LYS A 70 -21.71 -42.13 -23.63
CA LYS A 70 -23.05 -42.01 -24.22
C LYS A 70 -23.61 -40.61 -24.04
N LYS A 71 -24.38 -40.16 -25.03
CA LYS A 71 -25.16 -38.93 -24.92
C LYS A 71 -26.16 -39.01 -23.76
N CYS A 72 -26.18 -37.98 -22.92
CA CYS A 72 -27.07 -37.91 -21.77
C CYS A 72 -28.25 -36.99 -22.12
N LEU A 73 -29.34 -37.59 -22.59
CA LEU A 73 -30.57 -36.85 -22.90
C LEU A 73 -31.47 -36.80 -21.66
N MET A 74 -31.81 -35.61 -21.19
CA MET A 74 -32.68 -35.38 -20.04
C MET A 74 -33.74 -34.36 -20.42
N SER A 75 -35.01 -34.62 -20.07
CA SER A 75 -36.07 -33.63 -20.20
C SER A 75 -36.29 -32.91 -18.88
N ALA A 76 -36.84 -31.69 -18.93
CA ALA A 76 -37.24 -30.94 -17.72
C ALA A 76 -38.16 -31.72 -16.77
N ASP A 77 -39.02 -32.59 -17.31
CA ASP A 77 -40.02 -33.34 -16.53
C ASP A 77 -39.47 -34.64 -15.90
N SER A 78 -38.22 -35.02 -16.20
CA SER A 78 -37.63 -36.27 -15.72
C SER A 78 -36.34 -36.04 -14.95
N ALA A 79 -36.29 -36.54 -13.70
CA ALA A 79 -35.06 -36.59 -12.92
C ALA A 79 -34.02 -37.60 -13.45
N ARG A 80 -34.35 -38.37 -14.50
CA ARG A 80 -33.51 -39.44 -15.06
C ARG A 80 -33.33 -39.27 -16.57
N CYS A 81 -32.11 -39.50 -17.06
CA CYS A 81 -31.84 -39.52 -18.50
C CYS A 81 -32.40 -40.76 -19.18
N SER A 82 -32.63 -40.67 -20.50
CA SER A 82 -33.20 -41.76 -21.31
C SER A 82 -32.44 -43.09 -21.15
N GLU A 83 -31.12 -43.05 -21.16
CA GLU A 83 -30.26 -44.23 -21.00
C GLU A 83 -30.34 -44.84 -19.59
N CYS A 84 -30.44 -44.01 -18.54
CA CYS A 84 -30.63 -44.51 -17.18
C CYS A 84 -32.03 -45.08 -16.95
N ILE A 85 -33.05 -44.53 -17.62
CA ILE A 85 -34.42 -45.07 -17.63
C ILE A 85 -34.42 -46.46 -18.28
N ARG A 86 -33.85 -46.59 -19.49
CA ARG A 86 -33.71 -47.88 -20.20
C ARG A 86 -32.94 -48.91 -19.41
N ALA A 87 -31.84 -48.51 -18.80
CA ALA A 87 -31.02 -49.41 -17.98
C ALA A 87 -31.68 -49.76 -16.63
N LYS A 88 -32.82 -49.15 -16.27
CA LYS A 88 -33.52 -49.28 -14.99
C LYS A 88 -32.62 -49.02 -13.78
N LYS A 89 -31.75 -48.01 -13.88
CA LYS A 89 -30.78 -47.67 -12.83
C LYS A 89 -30.90 -46.20 -12.44
N SER A 90 -30.42 -45.88 -11.24
CA SER A 90 -30.41 -44.52 -10.71
C SER A 90 -29.62 -43.59 -11.63
N CYS A 91 -30.17 -42.40 -11.84
CA CYS A 91 -29.51 -41.30 -12.55
C CYS A 91 -29.13 -40.24 -11.52
N ASP A 92 -27.92 -39.71 -11.62
CA ASP A 92 -27.41 -38.63 -10.76
C ASP A 92 -27.28 -37.29 -11.51
N GLY A 93 -27.75 -37.20 -12.77
CA GLY A 93 -27.62 -36.00 -13.61
C GLY A 93 -28.11 -34.71 -12.95
N THR A 94 -29.32 -34.71 -12.38
CA THR A 94 -29.86 -33.52 -11.67
C THR A 94 -29.03 -33.14 -10.45
N ARG A 95 -28.48 -34.11 -9.72
CA ARG A 95 -27.64 -33.86 -8.53
C ARG A 95 -26.29 -33.29 -8.93
N VAL A 96 -25.70 -33.82 -10.01
CA VAL A 96 -24.44 -33.32 -10.56
C VAL A 96 -24.59 -31.88 -11.06
N ALA A 97 -25.65 -31.59 -11.83
CA ALA A 97 -25.91 -30.25 -12.33
C ALA A 97 -26.12 -29.22 -11.20
N SER A 98 -26.97 -29.54 -10.21
CA SER A 98 -27.20 -28.66 -9.06
C SER A 98 -25.95 -28.45 -8.20
N SER A 99 -25.14 -29.52 -7.99
CA SER A 99 -23.87 -29.41 -7.29
C SER A 99 -22.90 -28.49 -8.02
N LEU A 100 -22.79 -28.61 -9.36
CA LEU A 100 -21.89 -27.76 -10.14
C LEU A 100 -22.32 -26.30 -10.11
N MET A 101 -23.62 -26.00 -10.28
CA MET A 101 -24.10 -24.62 -10.20
C MET A 101 -23.78 -23.97 -8.84
N ASN A 102 -23.89 -24.73 -7.76
CA ASN A 102 -23.50 -24.26 -6.43
C ASN A 102 -21.98 -24.01 -6.34
N LEU A 103 -21.16 -24.92 -6.89
CA LEU A 103 -19.71 -24.74 -6.93
C LEU A 103 -19.32 -23.51 -7.76
N MET A 104 -19.90 -23.30 -8.95
CA MET A 104 -19.65 -22.10 -9.77
C MET A 104 -20.03 -20.82 -9.04
N LYS A 105 -21.14 -20.84 -8.28
CA LYS A 105 -21.54 -19.70 -7.45
C LYS A 105 -20.56 -19.44 -6.31
N GLN A 106 -20.04 -20.50 -5.70
CA GLN A 106 -19.03 -20.40 -4.65
C GLN A 106 -17.69 -19.89 -5.21
N GLU A 107 -17.25 -20.42 -6.34
CA GLU A 107 -16.05 -19.99 -7.07
C GLU A 107 -16.13 -18.50 -7.38
N LYS A 108 -17.22 -18.05 -8.03
CA LYS A 108 -17.42 -16.62 -8.31
C LYS A 108 -17.44 -15.76 -7.05
N LYS A 109 -17.99 -16.27 -5.94
CA LYS A 109 -17.95 -15.54 -4.67
C LYS A 109 -16.51 -15.41 -4.17
N LEU A 110 -15.74 -16.49 -4.21
CA LEU A 110 -14.35 -16.49 -3.79
C LEU A 110 -13.49 -15.59 -4.68
N GLU A 111 -13.72 -15.56 -5.99
CA GLU A 111 -13.05 -14.61 -6.90
C GLU A 111 -13.30 -13.16 -6.47
N ASN A 112 -14.56 -12.80 -6.18
CA ASN A 112 -14.87 -11.45 -5.68
C ASN A 112 -14.23 -11.16 -4.32
N ASP A 113 -14.29 -12.12 -3.39
CA ASP A 113 -13.69 -11.99 -2.06
C ASP A 113 -12.14 -11.87 -2.15
N GLU A 114 -11.52 -12.54 -3.13
CA GLU A 114 -10.08 -12.45 -3.44
C GLU A 114 -9.71 -11.07 -4.00
N ASP A 115 -10.50 -10.56 -4.96
CA ASP A 115 -10.31 -9.22 -5.54
C ASP A 115 -10.43 -8.13 -4.46
N GLU A 116 -11.45 -8.21 -3.59
CA GLU A 116 -11.63 -7.28 -2.47
C GLU A 116 -10.45 -7.32 -1.49
N ALA A 117 -10.01 -8.53 -1.11
CA ALA A 117 -8.85 -8.69 -0.22
C ALA A 117 -7.55 -8.16 -0.85
N SER A 118 -7.40 -8.32 -2.18
CA SER A 118 -6.26 -7.80 -2.94
C SER A 118 -6.24 -6.27 -2.96
N GLU A 119 -7.38 -5.63 -3.20
CA GLU A 119 -7.50 -4.16 -3.14
C GLU A 119 -7.17 -3.61 -1.75
N ASP A 120 -7.67 -4.26 -0.70
CA ASP A 120 -7.41 -3.84 0.67
C ASP A 120 -5.93 -4.02 1.05
N LEU A 121 -5.29 -5.09 0.58
CA LEU A 121 -3.84 -5.28 0.74
C LEU A 121 -3.05 -4.15 0.07
N LEU A 122 -3.44 -3.73 -1.14
CA LEU A 122 -2.80 -2.63 -1.85
C LEU A 122 -2.94 -1.30 -1.07
N LYS A 123 -4.14 -0.98 -0.57
CA LYS A 123 -4.38 0.22 0.26
C LYS A 123 -3.48 0.22 1.50
N LEU A 124 -3.39 -0.91 2.19
CA LEU A 124 -2.52 -1.04 3.37
C LEU A 124 -1.03 -0.86 3.03
N HIS A 125 -0.58 -1.33 1.86
CA HIS A 125 0.79 -1.10 1.40
C HIS A 125 1.07 0.38 1.12
N GLU A 126 0.11 1.10 0.52
CA GLU A 126 0.23 2.55 0.28
C GLU A 126 0.29 3.34 1.61
N GLU A 127 -0.58 3.00 2.57
CA GLU A 127 -0.56 3.59 3.91
C GLU A 127 0.77 3.33 4.63
N MET A 128 1.28 2.10 4.54
CA MET A 128 2.56 1.74 5.11
C MET A 128 3.70 2.57 4.51
N ALA A 129 3.73 2.75 3.19
CA ALA A 129 4.72 3.59 2.51
C ALA A 129 4.64 5.05 2.96
N ALA A 130 3.43 5.60 3.11
CA ALA A 130 3.21 6.95 3.61
C ALA A 130 3.72 7.11 5.06
N LEU A 131 3.44 6.14 5.93
CA LEU A 131 3.93 6.12 7.31
C LEU A 131 5.46 6.00 7.37
N GLN A 132 6.07 5.15 6.55
CA GLN A 132 7.53 5.02 6.47
C GLN A 132 8.19 6.32 6.03
N SER A 133 7.62 7.03 5.05
CA SER A 133 8.11 8.35 4.62
C SER A 133 8.04 9.37 5.76
N ARG A 134 6.91 9.44 6.48
CA ARG A 134 6.73 10.32 7.65
C ARG A 134 7.74 10.00 8.76
N LEU A 135 7.98 8.71 9.02
CA LEU A 135 8.96 8.26 10.00
C LEU A 135 10.37 8.71 9.62
N ALA A 136 10.77 8.54 8.36
CA ALA A 136 12.08 8.97 7.87
C ALA A 136 12.27 10.50 8.01
N LEU A 137 11.25 11.29 7.69
CA LEU A 137 11.27 12.75 7.88
C LEU A 137 11.42 13.14 9.35
N ALA A 138 10.66 12.51 10.24
CA ALA A 138 10.73 12.76 11.69
C ALA A 138 12.10 12.38 12.25
N ALA A 139 12.65 11.21 11.87
CA ALA A 139 13.97 10.75 12.26
C ALA A 139 15.07 11.72 11.78
N GLY A 140 14.98 12.18 10.52
CA GLY A 140 15.90 13.17 9.96
C GLY A 140 15.85 14.50 10.72
N ARG A 141 14.65 14.99 11.06
CA ARG A 141 14.47 16.20 11.87
C ARG A 141 15.09 16.03 13.27
N LEU A 142 14.85 14.91 13.93
CA LEU A 142 15.41 14.61 15.24
C LEU A 142 16.94 14.58 15.22
N SER A 143 17.54 13.94 14.21
CA SER A 143 18.99 13.91 14.03
C SER A 143 19.58 15.31 13.89
N ARG A 144 18.96 16.17 13.07
CA ARG A 144 19.37 17.59 12.92
C ARG A 144 19.27 18.34 14.24
N ILE A 145 18.17 18.21 14.98
CA ILE A 145 17.97 18.86 16.28
C ILE A 145 19.07 18.41 17.26
N ARG A 146 19.37 17.11 17.33
CA ARG A 146 20.45 16.59 18.20
C ARG A 146 21.80 17.18 17.83
N LYS A 147 22.11 17.29 16.54
CA LYS A 147 23.36 17.90 16.06
C LYS A 147 23.46 19.38 16.43
N ILE A 148 22.38 20.14 16.23
CA ILE A 148 22.31 21.57 16.59
C ILE A 148 22.48 21.73 18.10
N ARG A 149 21.72 20.97 18.90
CA ARG A 149 21.80 20.99 20.37
C ARG A 149 23.24 20.74 20.85
N ASN A 150 23.92 19.74 20.30
CA ASN A 150 25.29 19.43 20.69
C ASN A 150 26.25 20.59 20.33
N ARG A 151 26.10 21.20 19.15
CA ARG A 151 26.90 22.38 18.76
C ARG A 151 26.64 23.59 19.65
N VAL A 152 25.39 23.82 20.05
CA VAL A 152 25.03 24.90 20.98
C VAL A 152 25.63 24.65 22.36
N LYS A 153 25.58 23.40 22.85
CA LYS A 153 26.19 23.01 24.12
C LYS A 153 27.71 23.26 24.11
N GLU A 154 28.38 22.89 23.03
CA GLU A 154 29.83 23.11 22.85
C GLU A 154 30.19 24.60 22.79
N LYS A 155 29.44 25.39 22.03
CA LYS A 155 29.64 26.84 21.98
C LYS A 155 29.43 27.50 23.34
N ARG A 156 28.42 27.04 24.11
CA ARG A 156 28.16 27.53 25.46
C ARG A 156 29.33 27.22 26.40
N SER A 157 29.85 25.99 26.41
CA SER A 157 30.98 25.63 27.27
C SER A 157 32.22 26.43 26.91
N GLU A 158 32.50 26.62 25.61
CA GLU A 158 33.64 27.40 25.16
C GLU A 158 33.51 28.89 25.52
N ALA A 159 32.32 29.49 25.36
CA ALA A 159 32.08 30.87 25.77
C ALA A 159 32.22 31.05 27.30
N THR A 160 31.72 30.08 28.07
CA THR A 160 31.87 30.09 29.55
C THR A 160 33.34 30.03 29.94
N ARG A 161 34.12 29.14 29.28
CA ARG A 161 35.55 28.99 29.52
C ARG A 161 36.33 30.27 29.21
N ARG A 162 36.03 30.92 28.08
CA ARG A 162 36.68 32.19 27.70
C ARG A 162 36.33 33.32 28.66
N GLY A 163 35.06 33.46 29.02
CA GLY A 163 34.62 34.49 29.97
C GLY A 163 35.31 34.35 31.33
N LEU A 164 35.46 33.13 31.86
CA LEU A 164 36.22 32.90 33.09
C LEU A 164 37.70 33.31 32.93
N GLN A 165 38.32 32.93 31.81
CA GLN A 165 39.71 33.29 31.52
C GLN A 165 39.93 34.81 31.36
N GLU A 166 38.93 35.54 30.84
CA GLU A 166 38.95 36.99 30.73
C GLU A 166 38.82 37.67 32.10
N VAL A 167 37.96 37.13 32.98
CA VAL A 167 37.83 37.60 34.37
C VAL A 167 39.13 37.37 35.15
N ASP A 168 39.71 36.17 35.06
CA ASP A 168 40.98 35.86 35.73
C ASP A 168 42.12 36.81 35.28
N GLN A 169 42.14 37.21 34.00
CA GLN A 169 43.11 38.18 33.48
C GLN A 169 42.88 39.58 34.05
N GLN A 170 41.62 40.01 34.17
CA GLN A 170 41.27 41.30 34.76
C GLN A 170 41.67 41.33 36.24
N ASP A 171 41.38 40.28 37.00
CA ASP A 171 41.75 40.17 38.42
C ASP A 171 43.27 40.20 38.63
N ALA A 172 44.03 39.56 37.73
CA ALA A 172 45.50 39.61 37.76
C ALA A 172 46.05 41.02 37.50
N ILE A 173 45.43 41.78 36.59
CA ILE A 173 45.80 43.18 36.33
C ILE A 173 45.49 44.05 37.55
N LEU A 174 44.28 43.93 38.10
CA LEU A 174 43.88 44.69 39.29
C LEU A 174 44.82 44.42 40.47
N SER A 175 45.12 43.15 40.75
CA SER A 175 46.07 42.77 41.80
C SER A 175 47.48 43.35 41.57
N GLY A 176 47.91 43.44 40.30
CA GLY A 176 49.20 44.06 39.95
C GLY A 176 49.21 45.58 40.13
N LEU A 177 48.08 46.24 39.86
CA LEU A 177 47.91 47.67 40.10
C LEU A 177 47.90 47.97 41.62
N ASP A 178 47.16 47.19 42.40
CA ASP A 178 47.14 47.31 43.87
C ASP A 178 48.55 47.15 44.45
N ALA A 179 49.30 46.13 43.99
CA ALA A 179 50.68 45.92 44.45
C ALA A 179 51.64 47.07 44.08
N HIS A 180 51.42 47.71 42.92
CA HIS A 180 52.17 48.87 42.47
C HIS A 180 51.79 50.13 43.27
N GLU A 181 50.51 50.36 43.52
CA GLU A 181 50.02 51.43 44.39
C GLU A 181 50.64 51.30 45.79
N ASP A 182 50.59 50.11 46.37
CA ASP A 182 51.21 49.80 47.66
C ASP A 182 52.72 50.08 47.67
N ALA A 183 53.42 49.82 46.56
CA ALA A 183 54.83 50.12 46.43
C ALA A 183 55.08 51.64 46.40
N LEU A 184 54.30 52.38 45.62
CA LEU A 184 54.39 53.84 45.58
C LEU A 184 54.08 54.47 46.94
N LEU A 185 53.06 53.98 47.64
CA LEU A 185 52.72 54.47 48.98
C LEU A 185 53.87 54.24 49.96
N ARG A 186 54.56 53.09 49.88
CA ARG A 186 55.76 52.82 50.68
C ARG A 186 56.91 53.77 50.34
N ASP A 187 57.19 53.96 49.05
CA ASP A 187 58.27 54.85 48.60
C ASP A 187 58.02 56.31 49.04
N LEU A 188 56.80 56.81 48.87
CA LEU A 188 56.40 58.15 49.32
C LEU A 188 56.51 58.33 50.84
N GLN A 189 56.21 57.27 51.61
CA GLN A 189 56.32 57.30 53.06
C GLN A 189 57.78 57.33 53.54
N VAL A 190 58.68 56.64 52.81
CA VAL A 190 60.14 56.72 53.04
C VAL A 190 60.66 58.12 52.76
N ASP A 191 60.17 58.78 51.71
CA ASP A 191 60.52 60.15 51.35
C ASP A 191 59.85 61.22 52.25
N HIS A 192 59.15 60.79 53.31
CA HIS A 192 58.44 61.64 54.28
C HIS A 192 57.43 62.62 53.65
N VAL A 193 56.84 62.24 52.52
CA VAL A 193 55.72 62.97 51.92
C VAL A 193 54.49 62.77 52.82
N PRO A 194 53.87 63.84 53.36
CA PRO A 194 52.69 63.71 54.22
C PRO A 194 51.54 63.05 53.46
N ASN A 195 50.99 61.97 54.02
CA ASN A 195 49.89 61.21 53.39
C ASN A 195 48.56 61.96 53.44
N ASP A 196 48.41 62.90 54.38
CA ASP A 196 47.23 63.74 54.54
C ASP A 196 47.49 65.11 53.87
N VAL A 197 47.29 65.16 52.56
CA VAL A 197 47.26 66.44 51.83
C VAL A 197 45.92 67.13 52.12
N ASP A 198 45.97 68.21 52.90
CA ASP A 198 44.82 69.10 53.09
C ASP A 198 44.56 69.90 51.81
N TRP A 199 43.72 69.36 50.94
CA TRP A 199 43.30 70.00 49.69
C TRP A 199 42.58 71.34 49.91
N SER A 200 42.00 71.56 51.09
CA SER A 200 41.37 72.84 51.45
C SER A 200 42.42 73.93 51.70
N ALA A 201 43.60 73.59 52.25
CA ALA A 201 44.71 74.53 52.45
C ALA A 201 45.39 74.99 51.14
N LEU A 202 45.24 74.22 50.06
CA LEU A 202 45.70 74.58 48.71
C LEU A 202 44.71 75.51 47.96
N GLY A 203 43.63 75.95 48.61
CA GLY A 203 42.63 76.86 48.03
C GLY A 203 41.62 76.18 47.09
N LEU A 204 41.55 74.84 47.10
CA LEU A 204 40.70 74.04 46.20
C LEU A 204 39.43 73.49 46.89
N GLY A 205 39.08 74.02 48.06
CA GLY A 205 38.17 73.36 48.99
C GLY A 205 36.67 73.36 48.63
N GLU A 206 36.13 74.40 47.99
CA GLU A 206 34.67 74.48 47.78
C GLU A 206 34.24 74.65 46.31
N ASP A 207 35.04 75.31 45.47
CA ASP A 207 34.66 75.59 44.08
C ASP A 207 34.73 74.35 43.17
N PHE A 208 35.58 73.38 43.51
CA PHE A 208 35.79 72.16 42.70
C PHE A 208 34.74 71.08 42.98
N LEU A 209 34.16 71.05 44.19
CA LEU A 209 33.08 70.13 44.56
C LEU A 209 31.72 70.55 43.97
N ASN A 210 31.59 71.82 43.55
CA ASN A 210 30.45 72.35 42.80
C ASN A 210 30.63 72.30 41.28
N ALA A 211 31.69 71.66 40.78
CA ALA A 211 31.78 71.34 39.36
C ALA A 211 30.67 70.35 39.00
N SER A 212 29.59 70.87 38.42
CA SER A 212 28.50 70.09 37.84
C SER A 212 29.05 68.90 37.04
N PRO A 213 28.48 67.68 37.18
CA PRO A 213 28.92 66.54 36.38
C PRO A 213 28.84 66.90 34.90
N LEU A 214 29.97 66.86 34.20
CA LEU A 214 30.08 67.12 32.76
C LEU A 214 29.60 65.92 31.94
N PHE A 215 28.49 65.31 32.38
CA PHE A 215 27.75 64.30 31.63
C PHE A 215 26.32 64.80 31.48
N GLU A 216 26.15 65.76 30.56
CA GLU A 216 24.88 65.86 29.86
C GLU A 216 24.66 64.52 29.15
N ALA A 217 23.58 63.85 29.55
CA ALA A 217 23.00 62.75 28.82
C ALA A 217 22.70 63.20 27.39
N GLY A 218 23.59 62.84 26.46
CA GLY A 218 23.33 62.91 25.02
C GLY A 218 22.40 61.77 24.62
N GLU A 219 21.11 62.08 24.58
CA GLU A 219 20.10 61.30 23.87
C GLU A 219 20.35 61.30 22.34
N SER A 220 19.89 60.23 21.68
CA SER A 220 19.70 60.02 20.22
C SER A 220 20.94 59.66 19.40
N SER A 221 20.96 58.58 18.60
CA SER A 221 19.98 58.17 17.57
C SER A 221 20.31 56.71 17.13
N SER A 222 19.42 55.70 17.13
CA SER A 222 18.22 55.47 16.30
C SER A 222 18.44 55.54 14.78
N GLY A 223 18.86 54.42 14.15
CA GLY A 223 18.93 54.34 12.69
C GLY A 223 19.08 52.94 12.12
N VAL A 224 18.05 52.10 12.28
CA VAL A 224 17.83 50.89 11.50
C VAL A 224 17.28 51.28 10.11
N ALA A 225 17.98 50.89 9.05
CA ALA A 225 17.47 50.62 7.71
C ALA A 225 18.49 49.67 7.06
N GLY A 226 18.20 48.45 6.59
CA GLY A 226 17.00 48.02 5.90
C GLY A 226 17.19 48.15 4.39
N HIS A 227 18.09 47.35 3.79
CA HIS A 227 18.07 46.92 2.39
C HIS A 227 18.76 45.57 2.24
#